data_AF-A0A3P6T590-F1
#
_entry.id   AF-A0A3P6T590-F1
#
_cell.length_a   1.000
_cell.length_b   1.000
_cell.length_c   1.000
_cell.angle_alpha   90.00
_cell.angle_beta   90.00
_cell.angle_gamma   90.00
#
_symmetry.space_group_name_H-M   'P 1'
#
loop_
_entity.id
_entity.type
_entity.pdbx_description
1 polymer ?
#
loop_
_entity_poly.entity_id
_entity_poly.type
_entity_poly.pdbx_seq_one_letter_code
_entity_poly.pdbx_strand_id
1 'polypeptide(L)'
;MRHLWRPGVQSLLRIIEIVEAHYPETMGQVLIVRAPRVFPVLWTLISPFIDDNTRSKFKINGGDFVKGEISKYIDEQYIPDFLGGTCLPNCPAGGHIPKSQYRPVEGLSSDAEVLSSMYTTASVTRGYPVEAVVSVSSPGCVLTWDFDILKSDCEFVVIQEPVQTPHSPTMLNPVEMVTAAIANNPLPVILSDTSLTLGQDLTIEEKPVVFQEGDSMQVRFTLKLDYSDFGR
;
A
#
# COMPACT_ATOMS: atom_id res chain seq x y z
N MET A 1 0.96 -6.34 -4.51
CA MET A 1 2.00 -5.29 -4.71
C MET A 1 2.54 -4.86 -3.35
N ARG A 2 3.48 -5.65 -2.79
CA ARG A 2 4.04 -5.43 -1.44
C ARG A 2 5.08 -4.29 -1.39
N HIS A 3 5.58 -3.88 -2.55
CA HIS A 3 6.70 -2.93 -2.72
C HIS A 3 6.37 -1.47 -2.39
N LEU A 4 5.10 -1.13 -2.13
CA LEU A 4 4.67 0.20 -1.70
C LEU A 4 4.34 0.26 -0.20
N TRP A 5 4.78 -0.73 0.58
CA TRP A 5 4.71 -0.67 2.03
C TRP A 5 5.42 0.58 2.54
N ARG A 6 4.77 1.37 3.40
CA ARG A 6 5.25 2.69 3.80
C ARG A 6 6.66 2.66 4.42
N PRO A 7 6.99 1.78 5.39
CA PRO A 7 8.36 1.63 5.88
C PRO A 7 9.37 1.21 4.80
N GLY A 8 8.96 0.37 3.85
CA GLY A 8 9.78 -0.02 2.70
C GLY A 8 10.08 1.18 1.79
N VAL A 9 9.08 2.00 1.49
CA VAL A 9 9.24 3.23 0.71
C VAL A 9 10.10 4.24 1.46
N GLN A 10 9.89 4.45 2.77
CA GLN A 10 10.73 5.34 3.58
C GLN A 10 12.19 4.89 3.59
N SER A 11 12.44 3.58 3.70
CA SER A 11 13.78 3.01 3.62
C SER A 11 14.43 3.29 2.27
N LEU A 12 13.68 3.11 1.16
CA LEU A 12 14.15 3.44 -0.19
C LEU A 12 14.47 4.93 -0.34
N LEU A 13 13.59 5.82 0.12
CA LEU A 13 13.83 7.27 0.09
C LEU A 13 15.07 7.64 0.89
N ARG A 14 15.30 7.02 2.04
CA ARG A 14 16.50 7.24 2.84
C ARG A 14 17.77 6.76 2.14
N ILE A 15 17.71 5.63 1.43
CA ILE A 15 18.83 5.15 0.61
C ILE A 15 19.14 6.15 -0.50
N ILE A 16 18.10 6.62 -1.22
CA ILE A 16 18.26 7.63 -2.28
C ILE A 16 18.93 8.88 -1.72
N GLU A 17 18.43 9.41 -0.60
CA GLU A 17 19.00 10.59 0.06
C GLU A 17 20.48 10.42 0.41
N ILE A 18 20.87 9.25 0.95
CA ILE A 18 22.26 8.94 1.28
C ILE A 18 23.12 8.89 0.02
N VAL A 19 22.65 8.23 -1.04
CA VAL A 19 23.37 8.08 -2.31
C VAL A 19 23.59 9.43 -2.98
N GLU A 20 22.54 10.25 -3.08
CA GLU A 20 22.59 11.59 -3.65
C GLU A 20 23.54 12.51 -2.88
N ALA A 21 23.52 12.44 -1.54
CA ALA A 21 24.36 13.30 -0.71
C ALA A 21 25.86 12.91 -0.68
N HIS A 22 26.17 11.61 -0.74
CA HIS A 22 27.54 11.12 -0.51
C HIS A 22 28.24 10.56 -1.75
N TYR A 23 27.49 10.23 -2.81
CA TYR A 23 28.04 9.62 -4.03
C TYR A 23 27.54 10.34 -5.31
N PRO A 24 27.67 11.68 -5.39
CA PRO A 24 27.21 12.43 -6.56
C PRO A 24 27.99 12.00 -7.81
N GLU A 25 27.32 11.98 -8.96
CA GLU A 25 27.90 11.65 -10.27
C GLU A 25 28.57 10.27 -10.41
N THR A 26 28.40 9.38 -9.44
CA THR A 26 28.94 8.01 -9.52
C THR A 26 28.09 7.09 -10.39
N MET A 27 26.81 7.42 -10.55
CA MET A 27 25.86 6.66 -11.35
C MET A 27 26.05 6.95 -12.84
N GLY A 28 26.26 5.90 -13.65
CA GLY A 28 26.32 5.99 -15.11
C GLY A 28 24.93 5.93 -15.76
N GLN A 29 24.25 4.79 -15.63
CA GLN A 29 22.88 4.58 -16.11
C GLN A 29 22.13 3.60 -15.22
N VAL A 30 20.81 3.76 -15.14
CA VAL A 30 19.90 2.82 -14.47
C VAL A 30 18.87 2.33 -15.48
N LEU A 31 18.92 1.03 -15.78
CA LEU A 31 18.00 0.38 -16.71
C LEU A 31 16.92 -0.35 -15.90
N ILE A 32 15.68 0.14 -15.97
CA ILE A 32 14.51 -0.48 -15.34
C ILE A 32 13.76 -1.24 -16.42
N VAL A 33 13.72 -2.56 -16.31
CA VAL A 33 13.15 -3.46 -17.33
C VAL A 33 11.95 -4.22 -16.80
N ARG A 34 11.01 -4.57 -17.68
CA ARG A 34 9.72 -5.18 -17.32
C ARG A 34 8.97 -4.37 -16.26
N ALA A 35 9.04 -3.03 -16.37
CA ALA A 35 8.38 -2.14 -15.42
C ALA A 35 6.86 -2.38 -15.43
N PRO A 36 6.24 -2.78 -14.30
CA PRO A 36 4.80 -3.04 -14.26
C PRO A 36 4.00 -1.74 -14.37
N ARG A 37 2.70 -1.83 -14.69
CA ARG A 37 1.80 -0.66 -14.84
C ARG A 37 1.71 0.25 -13.61
N VAL A 38 2.07 -0.25 -12.42
CA VAL A 38 2.15 0.55 -11.19
C VAL A 38 3.39 1.46 -11.14
N PHE A 39 4.43 1.14 -11.90
CA PHE A 39 5.73 1.79 -11.80
C PHE A 39 5.66 3.33 -11.90
N PRO A 40 4.84 3.93 -12.79
CA PRO A 40 4.67 5.38 -12.82
C PRO A 40 4.28 5.99 -11.47
N VAL A 41 3.42 5.31 -10.70
CA VAL A 41 3.02 5.79 -9.36
C VAL A 41 4.19 5.77 -8.39
N LEU A 42 4.99 4.69 -8.40
CA LEU A 42 6.20 4.62 -7.58
C LEU A 42 7.21 5.69 -8.02
N TRP A 43 7.35 5.92 -9.32
CA TRP A 43 8.24 6.92 -9.88
C TRP A 43 7.87 8.34 -9.41
N THR A 44 6.59 8.71 -9.46
CA THR A 44 6.10 10.00 -8.94
C THR A 44 6.44 10.20 -7.47
N LEU A 45 6.49 9.13 -6.68
CA LEU A 45 6.81 9.19 -5.25
C LEU A 45 8.31 9.41 -4.99
N ILE A 46 9.19 8.80 -5.79
CA ILE A 46 10.65 8.83 -5.58
C ILE A 46 11.36 9.93 -6.37
N SER A 47 10.83 10.30 -7.55
CA SER A 47 11.51 11.23 -8.46
C SER A 47 11.80 12.62 -7.88
N PRO A 48 10.99 13.20 -6.97
CA PRO A 48 11.30 14.50 -6.36
C PRO A 48 12.58 14.50 -5.51
N PHE A 49 13.03 13.32 -5.06
CA PHE A 49 14.23 13.16 -4.24
C PHE A 49 15.49 12.87 -5.06
N ILE A 50 15.36 12.81 -6.39
CA ILE A 50 16.45 12.52 -7.33
C ILE A 50 16.69 13.79 -8.15
N ASP A 51 17.94 14.25 -8.23
CA ASP A 51 18.30 15.42 -9.00
C ASP A 51 18.05 15.21 -10.51
N ASP A 52 17.91 16.30 -11.28
CA ASP A 52 17.54 16.21 -12.70
C ASP A 52 18.61 15.51 -13.57
N ASN A 53 19.89 15.65 -13.24
CA ASN A 53 20.97 14.98 -13.95
C ASN A 53 20.90 13.46 -13.70
N THR A 54 20.78 13.02 -12.45
CA THR A 54 20.61 11.60 -12.11
C THR A 54 19.32 11.05 -12.68
N ARG A 55 18.23 11.82 -12.66
CA ARG A 55 16.94 11.42 -13.26
C ARG A 55 17.06 11.13 -14.75
N SER A 56 17.88 11.89 -15.48
CA SER A 56 18.09 11.68 -16.93
C SER A 56 18.77 10.34 -17.27
N LYS A 57 19.49 9.75 -16.30
CA LYS A 57 20.21 8.47 -16.40
C LYS A 57 19.30 7.26 -16.26
N PHE A 58 18.06 7.44 -15.78
CA PHE A 58 17.06 6.37 -15.73
C PHE A 58 16.47 6.10 -17.11
N LYS A 59 16.48 4.84 -17.54
CA LYS A 59 15.81 4.34 -18.75
C LYS A 59 14.81 3.27 -18.35
N ILE A 60 13.53 3.56 -18.54
CA ILE A 60 12.42 2.71 -18.11
C ILE A 60 11.82 2.02 -19.33
N ASN A 61 11.83 0.69 -19.35
CA ASN A 61 11.19 -0.15 -20.35
C ASN A 61 10.09 -1.00 -19.69
N GLY A 62 8.84 -0.70 -20.05
CA GLY A 62 7.65 -1.46 -19.63
C GLY A 62 7.16 -2.49 -20.67
N GLY A 63 7.82 -2.60 -21.82
CA GLY A 63 7.42 -3.50 -22.91
C GLY A 63 8.18 -4.82 -22.94
N ASP A 64 7.72 -5.72 -23.80
CA ASP A 64 8.29 -7.08 -23.93
C ASP A 64 9.64 -7.09 -24.66
N PHE A 65 9.98 -6.03 -25.38
CA PHE A 65 11.24 -5.87 -26.10
C PHE A 65 12.38 -5.45 -25.17
N VAL A 66 12.64 -6.27 -24.14
CA VAL A 66 13.65 -6.00 -23.11
C VAL A 66 15.06 -6.10 -23.67
N LYS A 67 15.37 -7.20 -24.37
CA LYS A 67 16.72 -7.48 -24.88
C LYS A 67 17.24 -6.35 -25.76
N GLY A 68 16.47 -5.92 -26.77
CA GLY A 68 16.94 -4.91 -27.71
C GLY A 68 17.10 -3.51 -27.11
N GLU A 69 16.40 -3.18 -26.02
CA GLU A 69 16.67 -1.94 -25.28
C GLU A 69 17.95 -2.05 -24.43
N ILE A 70 18.19 -3.19 -23.77
CA ILE A 70 19.41 -3.40 -22.98
C ILE A 70 20.66 -3.47 -23.88
N SER A 71 20.55 -4.10 -25.05
CA SER A 71 21.65 -4.24 -26.02
C SER A 71 22.23 -2.92 -26.52
N LYS A 72 21.54 -1.77 -26.32
CA LYS A 72 22.07 -0.44 -26.62
C LYS A 72 23.16 0.00 -25.64
N TYR A 73 23.23 -0.63 -24.47
CA TYR A 73 24.06 -0.21 -23.35
C TYR A 73 24.99 -1.32 -22.84
N ILE A 74 24.65 -2.59 -23.09
CA ILE A 74 25.39 -3.76 -22.61
C ILE A 74 25.61 -4.71 -23.80
N ASP A 75 26.84 -5.19 -23.99
CA ASP A 75 27.14 -6.20 -25.01
C ASP A 75 26.36 -7.49 -24.75
N GLU A 76 25.87 -8.12 -25.83
CA GLU A 76 24.97 -9.29 -25.73
C GLU A 76 25.54 -10.44 -24.88
N GLN A 77 26.86 -10.63 -24.91
CA GLN A 77 27.54 -11.68 -24.14
C GLN A 77 27.39 -11.51 -22.62
N TYR A 78 27.14 -10.30 -22.13
CA TYR A 78 26.98 -10.00 -20.70
C TYR A 78 25.51 -9.92 -20.27
N ILE A 79 24.56 -10.01 -21.21
CA ILE A 79 23.13 -9.95 -20.87
C ILE A 79 22.70 -11.29 -20.26
N PRO A 80 22.10 -11.28 -19.05
CA PRO A 80 21.60 -12.49 -18.41
C PRO A 80 20.52 -13.22 -19.22
N ASP A 81 20.50 -14.55 -19.12
CA ASP A 81 19.52 -15.43 -19.77
C ASP A 81 18.06 -15.06 -19.46
N PHE A 82 17.74 -14.71 -18.21
CA PHE A 82 16.40 -14.31 -17.78
C PHE A 82 15.94 -12.98 -18.40
N LEU A 83 16.84 -12.20 -19.03
CA LEU A 83 16.55 -11.00 -19.81
C LEU A 83 16.63 -11.24 -21.33
N GLY A 84 16.85 -12.48 -21.77
CA GLY A 84 16.94 -12.87 -23.18
C GLY A 84 18.37 -12.92 -23.76
N GLY A 85 19.39 -12.80 -22.92
CA GLY A 85 20.79 -12.97 -23.32
C GLY A 85 21.29 -14.41 -23.19
N THR A 86 22.62 -14.58 -23.17
CA THR A 86 23.28 -15.90 -23.06
C THR A 86 24.15 -16.03 -21.81
N CYS A 87 24.29 -14.96 -21.02
CA CYS A 87 25.07 -15.00 -19.79
C CYS A 87 24.29 -15.76 -18.71
N LEU A 88 24.90 -16.78 -18.12
CA LEU A 88 24.30 -17.51 -17.00
C LEU A 88 24.61 -16.75 -15.70
N PRO A 89 23.60 -16.17 -15.03
CA PRO A 89 23.85 -15.42 -13.80
C PRO A 89 24.22 -16.37 -12.66
N ASN A 90 25.32 -16.08 -11.98
CA ASN A 90 25.66 -16.73 -10.71
C ASN A 90 25.03 -15.96 -9.53
N CYS A 91 23.72 -15.70 -9.59
CA CYS A 91 23.00 -14.98 -8.55
C CYS A 91 21.77 -15.79 -8.11
N PRO A 92 21.61 -16.09 -6.81
CA PRO A 92 20.42 -16.75 -6.32
C PRO A 92 19.19 -15.87 -6.54
N ALA A 93 18.07 -16.48 -6.94
CA ALA A 93 16.80 -15.79 -6.92
C ALA A 93 16.48 -15.35 -5.49
N GLY A 94 16.16 -14.07 -5.30
CA GLY A 94 15.63 -13.58 -4.03
C GLY A 94 14.33 -14.30 -3.66
N GLY A 95 13.82 -14.09 -2.45
CA GLY A 95 12.61 -14.76 -2.01
C GLY A 95 12.07 -14.26 -0.69
N HIS A 96 11.07 -14.97 -0.18
CA HIS A 96 10.53 -14.70 1.15
C HIS A 96 11.58 -14.99 2.22
N ILE A 97 11.75 -14.05 3.14
CA ILE A 97 12.56 -14.24 4.33
C ILE A 97 11.84 -15.27 5.22
N PRO A 98 12.48 -16.39 5.61
CA PRO A 98 11.87 -17.36 6.52
C PRO A 98 11.44 -16.69 7.83
N LYS A 99 10.24 -17.03 8.33
CA LYS A 99 9.70 -16.46 9.59
C LYS A 99 10.64 -16.65 10.79
N SER A 100 11.44 -17.72 10.79
CA SER A 100 12.46 -17.98 11.82
C SER A 100 13.60 -16.95 11.86
N GLN A 101 13.75 -16.12 10.82
CA GLN A 101 14.74 -15.04 10.76
C GLN A 101 14.17 -13.69 11.19
N TYR A 102 12.88 -13.62 11.52
CA TYR A 102 12.26 -12.38 11.99
C TYR A 102 12.77 -12.08 13.39
N ARG A 103 13.18 -10.84 13.63
CA ARG A 103 13.51 -10.40 14.99
C ARG A 103 12.21 -10.13 15.76
N PRO A 104 12.09 -10.57 17.01
CA PRO A 104 11.01 -10.15 17.89
C PRO A 104 11.02 -8.63 18.06
N VAL A 105 9.83 -8.02 18.13
CA VAL A 105 9.66 -6.56 18.29
C VAL A 105 10.10 -6.07 19.68
N GLU A 106 10.19 -6.98 20.65
CA GLU A 106 10.61 -6.73 22.02
C GLU A 106 12.10 -6.36 22.10
N GLY A 107 12.41 -5.05 22.10
CA GLY A 107 13.76 -4.54 22.29
C GLY A 107 14.21 -3.41 21.37
N LEU A 108 13.36 -2.99 20.42
CA LEU A 108 13.66 -1.89 19.51
C LEU A 108 13.07 -0.58 20.02
N SER A 109 13.76 0.13 20.92
CA SER A 109 13.27 1.43 21.42
C SER A 109 13.11 2.48 20.32
N SER A 110 13.91 2.41 19.24
CA SER A 110 13.87 3.35 18.11
C SER A 110 12.89 2.94 17.00
N ASP A 111 12.78 1.64 16.67
CA ASP A 111 11.89 1.19 15.58
C ASP A 111 10.44 1.00 16.06
N ALA A 112 10.23 0.75 17.36
CA ALA A 112 8.90 0.71 17.96
C ALA A 112 8.22 2.09 17.92
N GLU A 113 8.96 3.20 18.06
CA GLU A 113 8.42 4.56 17.89
C GLU A 113 8.02 4.85 16.43
N VAL A 114 8.81 4.36 15.49
CA VAL A 114 8.56 4.50 14.05
C VAL A 114 7.30 3.71 13.67
N LEU A 115 7.15 2.47 14.11
CA LEU A 115 5.92 1.69 13.89
C LEU A 115 4.73 2.26 14.68
N SER A 116 4.90 2.67 15.94
CA SER A 116 3.81 3.22 16.76
C SER A 116 3.30 4.57 16.26
N SER A 117 4.14 5.36 15.57
CA SER A 117 3.72 6.60 14.92
C SER A 117 3.04 6.35 13.56
N MET A 118 3.23 5.18 12.95
CA MET A 118 2.63 4.80 11.67
C MET A 118 1.31 4.06 11.79
N TYR A 119 1.14 3.25 12.84
CA TYR A 119 -0.09 2.50 13.07
C TYR A 119 -0.94 3.15 14.16
N THR A 120 -2.22 3.36 13.86
CA THR A 120 -3.21 3.67 14.89
C THR A 120 -3.72 2.37 15.48
N THR A 121 -3.45 2.13 16.77
CA THR A 121 -4.05 1.01 17.49
C THR A 121 -5.48 1.37 17.88
N ALA A 122 -6.44 0.54 17.51
CA ALA A 122 -7.83 0.70 17.88
C ALA A 122 -8.35 -0.59 18.54
N SER A 123 -9.11 -0.45 19.61
CA SER A 123 -9.87 -1.55 20.21
C SER A 123 -11.29 -1.53 19.66
N VAL A 124 -11.68 -2.59 18.97
CA VAL A 124 -13.02 -2.71 18.37
C VAL A 124 -13.94 -3.47 19.33
N THR A 125 -15.10 -2.92 19.63
CA THR A 125 -16.14 -3.64 20.38
C THR A 125 -17.00 -4.41 19.39
N ARG A 126 -17.37 -5.66 19.72
CA ARG A 126 -18.21 -6.49 18.83
C ARG A 126 -19.45 -5.71 18.39
N GLY A 127 -19.61 -5.58 17.08
CA GLY A 127 -20.71 -4.86 16.44
C GLY A 127 -20.48 -3.37 16.17
N TYR A 128 -19.45 -2.76 16.74
CA TYR A 128 -19.09 -1.38 16.43
C TYR A 128 -17.97 -1.33 15.40
N PRO A 129 -18.23 -0.88 14.16
CA PRO A 129 -17.17 -0.76 13.16
C PRO A 129 -16.20 0.37 13.54
N VAL A 130 -14.95 0.25 13.10
CA VAL A 130 -14.00 1.36 13.05
C VAL A 130 -13.91 1.83 11.61
N GLU A 131 -14.22 3.11 11.40
CA GLU A 131 -14.34 3.69 10.07
C GLU A 131 -13.19 4.67 9.81
N ALA A 132 -12.61 4.58 8.62
CA ALA A 132 -11.58 5.51 8.15
C ALA A 132 -12.05 6.12 6.82
N VAL A 133 -12.40 7.41 6.86
CA VAL A 133 -12.90 8.15 5.69
C VAL A 133 -11.72 8.76 4.94
N VAL A 134 -11.61 8.44 3.65
CA VAL A 134 -10.56 8.99 2.76
C VAL A 134 -11.21 9.76 1.63
N SER A 135 -10.97 11.07 1.58
CA SER A 135 -11.44 11.92 0.48
C SER A 135 -10.55 11.75 -0.76
N VAL A 136 -11.16 11.38 -1.89
CA VAL A 136 -10.46 11.13 -3.15
C VAL A 136 -10.56 12.37 -4.04
N SER A 137 -9.50 13.17 -4.07
CA SER A 137 -9.52 14.46 -4.79
C SER A 137 -9.26 14.34 -6.30
N SER A 138 -8.68 13.23 -6.78
CA SER A 138 -8.35 13.07 -8.20
C SER A 138 -8.51 11.62 -8.70
N PRO A 139 -8.92 11.43 -9.97
CA PRO A 139 -9.02 10.11 -10.58
C PRO A 139 -7.63 9.48 -10.74
N GLY A 140 -7.55 8.16 -10.56
CA GLY A 140 -6.30 7.40 -10.67
C GLY A 140 -5.47 7.40 -9.38
N CYS A 141 -5.96 8.00 -8.30
CA CYS A 141 -5.42 7.80 -6.96
C CYS A 141 -5.41 6.32 -6.60
N VAL A 142 -4.40 5.93 -5.80
CA VAL A 142 -4.30 4.57 -5.31
C VAL A 142 -4.39 4.57 -3.80
N LEU A 143 -5.41 3.90 -3.29
CA LEU A 143 -5.59 3.68 -1.86
C LEU A 143 -4.77 2.45 -1.44
N THR A 144 -4.02 2.61 -0.36
CA THR A 144 -3.21 1.53 0.25
C THR A 144 -3.52 1.50 1.72
N TRP A 145 -3.83 0.31 2.24
CA TRP A 145 -4.03 0.09 3.66
C TRP A 145 -3.29 -1.16 4.11
N ASP A 146 -2.90 -1.14 5.37
CA ASP A 146 -2.29 -2.25 6.05
C ASP A 146 -2.66 -2.20 7.53
N PHE A 147 -2.95 -3.37 8.09
CA PHE A 147 -3.32 -3.53 9.48
C PHE A 147 -2.99 -4.95 9.95
N ASP A 148 -2.79 -5.07 11.25
CA ASP A 148 -2.56 -6.33 11.95
C ASP A 148 -3.71 -6.63 12.89
N ILE A 149 -4.16 -7.89 12.89
CA ILE A 149 -5.20 -8.37 13.80
C ILE A 149 -4.56 -8.93 15.04
N LEU A 150 -4.53 -8.11 16.08
CA LEU A 150 -3.89 -8.46 17.35
C LEU A 150 -4.72 -9.43 18.19
N LYS A 151 -6.06 -9.37 18.08
CA LYS A 151 -6.95 -10.16 18.92
C LYS A 151 -8.33 -10.31 18.29
N SER A 152 -8.85 -11.56 18.26
CA SER A 152 -10.16 -11.92 17.71
C SER A 152 -10.33 -11.65 16.22
N ASP A 153 -11.32 -12.30 15.62
CA ASP A 153 -11.60 -12.18 14.19
C ASP A 153 -12.31 -10.85 13.88
N CYS A 154 -12.03 -10.28 12.71
CA CYS A 154 -12.72 -9.09 12.23
C CYS A 154 -13.07 -9.18 10.74
N GLU A 155 -14.07 -8.43 10.34
CA GLU A 155 -14.44 -8.25 8.94
C GLU A 155 -14.00 -6.86 8.47
N PHE A 156 -13.35 -6.81 7.31
CA PHE A 156 -12.93 -5.57 6.69
C PHE A 156 -13.63 -5.39 5.34
N VAL A 157 -14.11 -4.18 5.10
CA VAL A 157 -14.87 -3.80 3.90
C VAL A 157 -14.40 -2.44 3.41
N VAL A 158 -14.34 -2.28 2.09
CA VAL A 158 -14.14 -0.98 1.44
C VAL A 158 -15.43 -0.60 0.73
N ILE A 159 -15.94 0.58 1.06
CA ILE A 159 -17.18 1.13 0.53
C ILE A 159 -16.84 2.43 -0.20
N GLN A 160 -17.40 2.62 -1.39
CA GLN A 160 -17.34 3.87 -2.13
C GLN A 160 -18.70 4.55 -2.12
N GLU A 161 -18.69 5.84 -1.75
CA GLU A 161 -19.87 6.71 -1.72
C GLU A 161 -19.70 7.85 -2.74
N PRO A 162 -20.72 8.14 -3.58
CA PRO A 162 -20.61 9.13 -4.68
C PRO A 162 -20.70 10.60 -4.23
N VAL A 163 -21.16 10.89 -3.01
CA VAL A 163 -21.36 12.26 -2.50
C VAL A 163 -20.73 12.35 -1.11
N GLN A 164 -20.15 13.51 -0.75
CA GLN A 164 -19.76 13.78 0.63
C GLN A 164 -21.02 13.85 1.51
N THR A 165 -21.47 12.72 2.02
CA THR A 165 -22.14 12.69 3.31
C THR A 165 -21.24 11.95 4.31
N PRO A 166 -21.14 12.37 5.59
CA PRO A 166 -20.07 11.89 6.46
C PRO A 166 -20.19 10.44 6.97
N HIS A 167 -21.05 9.57 6.41
CA HIS A 167 -21.69 8.52 7.22
C HIS A 167 -21.83 7.15 6.51
N SER A 168 -21.38 6.07 7.17
CA SER A 168 -21.57 4.66 6.78
C SER A 168 -22.66 3.96 7.64
N PRO A 169 -23.29 2.86 7.18
CA PRO A 169 -24.45 2.25 7.85
C PRO A 169 -24.04 1.26 8.95
N THR A 170 -24.71 1.34 10.11
CA THR A 170 -24.47 0.44 11.27
C THR A 170 -25.16 -0.93 11.09
N MET A 171 -24.48 -2.02 11.48
CA MET A 171 -25.01 -3.41 11.42
C MET A 171 -25.61 -3.96 12.73
N LEU A 172 -25.75 -3.14 13.78
CA LEU A 172 -26.23 -3.55 15.10
C LEU A 172 -27.74 -3.41 15.31
N ASN A 173 -28.32 -4.34 16.07
CA ASN A 173 -29.69 -4.22 16.60
C ASN A 173 -29.67 -3.38 17.91
N PRO A 174 -30.67 -2.52 18.19
CA PRO A 174 -30.75 -1.67 19.40
C PRO A 174 -30.41 -2.31 20.76
N VAL A 175 -30.62 -3.61 20.94
CA VAL A 175 -30.27 -4.34 22.18
C VAL A 175 -28.74 -4.44 22.37
N GLU A 176 -28.00 -4.59 21.27
CA GLU A 176 -26.54 -4.72 21.27
C GLU A 176 -25.87 -3.37 21.54
N MET A 177 -26.48 -2.27 21.09
CA MET A 177 -26.01 -0.91 21.39
C MET A 177 -26.05 -0.60 22.90
N VAL A 178 -27.15 -0.95 23.56
CA VAL A 178 -27.30 -0.71 25.01
C VAL A 178 -26.29 -1.54 25.80
N THR A 179 -26.02 -2.77 25.35
CA THR A 179 -25.07 -3.67 26.01
C THR A 179 -23.63 -3.15 25.96
N ALA A 180 -23.21 -2.55 24.84
CA ALA A 180 -21.87 -1.99 24.70
C ALA A 180 -21.67 -0.69 25.51
N ALA A 181 -22.71 0.17 25.59
CA ALA A 181 -22.65 1.39 26.40
C ALA A 181 -22.53 1.10 27.91
N ILE A 182 -23.12 0.00 28.40
CA ILE A 182 -23.05 -0.41 29.81
C ILE A 182 -21.66 -0.93 30.19
N ALA A 183 -20.87 -1.43 29.22
CA ALA A 183 -19.56 -2.03 29.47
C ALA A 183 -18.41 -1.03 29.73
N ASN A 184 -18.67 0.28 29.74
CA ASN A 184 -17.72 1.35 30.08
C ASN A 184 -16.41 1.38 29.27
N ASN A 185 -16.40 0.78 28.08
CA ASN A 185 -15.35 1.02 27.09
C ASN A 185 -15.59 2.38 26.42
N PRO A 186 -14.55 3.20 26.14
CA PRO A 186 -14.72 4.37 25.30
C PRO A 186 -15.22 3.90 23.93
N LEU A 187 -16.50 4.13 23.65
CA LEU A 187 -17.08 3.83 22.35
C LEU A 187 -16.33 4.69 21.31
N PRO A 188 -15.81 4.10 20.21
CA PRO A 188 -15.30 4.88 19.09
C PRO A 188 -16.37 5.89 18.65
N VAL A 189 -15.95 7.04 18.10
CA VAL A 189 -16.91 8.04 17.57
C VAL A 189 -17.69 7.37 16.44
N ILE A 190 -18.93 7.02 16.73
CA ILE A 190 -19.87 6.50 15.75
C ILE A 190 -20.35 7.70 14.94
N LEU A 191 -19.86 7.82 13.71
CA LEU A 191 -20.29 8.85 12.77
C LEU A 191 -21.60 8.47 12.07
N SER A 192 -22.52 7.70 12.67
CA SER A 192 -23.62 7.07 11.90
C SER A 192 -24.99 7.71 12.13
N ASP A 193 -25.78 7.87 11.05
CA ASP A 193 -27.24 7.98 11.08
C ASP A 193 -27.88 6.62 10.79
N THR A 194 -28.94 6.28 11.51
CA THR A 194 -29.67 5.00 11.47
C THR A 194 -30.53 4.79 10.21
N SER A 195 -30.45 5.67 9.21
CA SER A 195 -31.39 5.75 8.08
C SER A 195 -30.87 5.17 6.76
N LEU A 196 -29.58 4.84 6.64
CA LEU A 196 -28.94 4.47 5.36
C LEU A 196 -29.03 2.97 5.03
N THR A 197 -29.17 2.64 3.73
CA THR A 197 -29.33 1.25 3.23
C THR A 197 -28.35 0.88 2.11
N LEU A 198 -27.79 -0.33 2.20
CA LEU A 198 -26.81 -0.87 1.25
C LEU A 198 -27.44 -1.10 -0.14
N GLY A 199 -26.78 -0.63 -1.20
CA GLY A 199 -27.20 -0.84 -2.59
C GLY A 199 -28.06 0.28 -3.22
N GLN A 200 -28.60 1.20 -2.42
CA GLN A 200 -29.25 2.42 -2.93
C GLN A 200 -28.32 3.63 -2.84
N ASP A 201 -27.63 3.78 -1.69
CA ASP A 201 -26.75 4.92 -1.40
C ASP A 201 -25.25 4.52 -1.33
N LEU A 202 -24.95 3.21 -1.29
CA LEU A 202 -23.61 2.68 -1.01
C LEU A 202 -23.24 1.51 -1.93
N THR A 203 -22.01 1.55 -2.44
CA THR A 203 -21.45 0.52 -3.33
C THR A 203 -20.26 -0.18 -2.66
N ILE A 204 -20.33 -1.50 -2.55
CA ILE A 204 -19.23 -2.34 -2.04
C ILE A 204 -18.23 -2.56 -3.17
N GLU A 205 -17.04 -2.00 -3.02
CA GLU A 205 -15.96 -2.13 -4.01
C GLU A 205 -15.19 -3.45 -3.87
N GLU A 206 -15.15 -4.02 -2.66
CA GLU A 206 -14.48 -5.28 -2.39
C GLU A 206 -15.33 -6.18 -1.49
N LYS A 207 -15.42 -7.47 -1.81
CA LYS A 207 -16.15 -8.42 -0.99
C LYS A 207 -15.60 -8.38 0.44
N PRO A 208 -16.47 -8.43 1.47
CA PRO A 208 -16.00 -8.48 2.84
C PRO A 208 -14.99 -9.62 3.05
N VAL A 209 -13.85 -9.29 3.65
CA VAL A 209 -12.79 -10.25 3.96
C VAL A 209 -12.74 -10.43 5.46
N VAL A 210 -12.82 -11.69 5.89
CA VAL A 210 -12.70 -12.08 7.29
C VAL A 210 -11.23 -12.39 7.59
N PHE A 211 -10.71 -11.78 8.65
CA PHE A 211 -9.35 -11.98 9.14
C PHE A 211 -9.36 -12.68 10.50
N GLN A 212 -8.37 -13.54 10.72
CA GLN A 212 -8.19 -14.28 11.97
C GLN A 212 -7.16 -13.59 12.87
N GLU A 213 -7.18 -13.94 14.15
CA GLU A 213 -6.16 -13.50 15.10
C GLU A 213 -4.73 -13.86 14.64
N GLY A 214 -3.85 -12.86 14.63
CA GLY A 214 -2.47 -12.98 14.15
C GLY A 214 -2.29 -12.78 12.65
N ASP A 215 -3.38 -12.51 11.91
CA ASP A 215 -3.27 -12.15 10.50
C ASP A 215 -2.73 -10.72 10.32
N SER A 216 -1.87 -10.58 9.33
CA SER A 216 -1.37 -9.29 8.85
C SER A 216 -1.87 -9.09 7.42
N MET A 217 -2.50 -7.95 7.16
CA MET A 217 -3.01 -7.63 5.83
C MET A 217 -2.26 -6.44 5.22
N GLN A 218 -1.95 -6.57 3.94
CA GLN A 218 -1.43 -5.46 3.12
C GLN A 218 -2.09 -5.51 1.75
N VAL A 219 -3.05 -4.61 1.52
CA VAL A 219 -3.84 -4.57 0.28
C VAL A 219 -3.77 -3.18 -0.35
N ARG A 220 -3.91 -3.17 -1.67
CA ARG A 220 -3.86 -1.98 -2.50
C ARG A 220 -5.01 -2.00 -3.47
N PHE A 221 -5.78 -0.92 -3.48
CA PHE A 221 -6.93 -0.73 -4.36
C PHE A 221 -6.73 0.51 -5.22
N THR A 222 -6.79 0.36 -6.53
CA THR A 222 -6.75 1.49 -7.45
C THR A 222 -8.16 2.01 -7.63
N LEU A 223 -8.41 3.22 -7.13
CA LEU A 223 -9.70 3.87 -7.22
C LEU A 223 -9.88 4.40 -8.65
N LYS A 224 -10.80 3.79 -9.40
CA LYS A 224 -11.25 4.31 -10.68
C LYS A 224 -12.47 5.17 -10.42
N LEU A 225 -12.29 6.49 -10.44
CA LEU A 225 -13.42 7.41 -10.53
C LEU A 225 -13.84 7.43 -12.01
N ASP A 226 -14.88 6.67 -12.37
CA ASP A 226 -15.51 6.81 -13.68
C ASP A 226 -16.29 8.13 -13.69
N TYR A 227 -15.85 9.05 -14.55
CA TYR A 227 -16.41 10.40 -14.67
C TYR A 227 -17.88 10.43 -15.17
N SER A 228 -18.49 9.27 -15.42
CA SER A 228 -19.88 9.15 -15.87
C SER A 228 -20.91 9.43 -14.78
N ASP A 229 -20.54 9.39 -13.50
CA ASP A 229 -21.50 9.53 -12.39
C ASP A 229 -21.54 10.93 -11.75
N PHE A 230 -20.63 11.84 -12.14
CA PHE A 230 -20.69 13.26 -11.73
C PHE A 230 -21.48 14.13 -12.72
N GLY A 231 -22.50 13.54 -13.36
CA GLY A 231 -23.32 14.18 -14.39
C GLY A 231 -24.79 14.36 -13.98
N ARG A 232 -25.07 15.25 -13.01
CA ARG A 232 -26.15 16.26 -13.07
C ARG A 232 -26.21 17.12 -11.82
#